data_AF-A0A379TKC6-F1
#
_entry.id   AF-A0A379TKC6-F1
#
_cell.length_a   1.000
_cell.length_b   1.000
_cell.length_c   1.000
_cell.angle_alpha   90.00
_cell.angle_beta   90.00
_cell.angle_gamma   90.00
#
_symmetry.space_group_name_H-M   'P 1'
#
loop_
_entity.id
_entity.type
_entity.pdbx_description
1 polymer ?
#
loop_
_entity_poly.entity_id
_entity_poly.type
_entity_poly.pdbx_seq_one_letter_code
_entity_poly.pdbx_strand_id
1 'polypeptide(L)'
;MGGELQPWLKISVRQELADNNQVTINNRDRFNNDLSGMRGVFQTGVHAKITDNLTGHLSAGYGDGAGVQSPWRATVGMSWSF
;
A
#
# COMPACT_ATOMS: atom_id res chain seq x y z
N MET A 1 1.27 18.79 -29.36
CA MET A 1 0.93 18.80 -27.93
C MET A 1 0.33 17.45 -27.61
N GLY A 2 1.06 16.58 -26.93
CA GLY A 2 0.55 15.27 -26.54
C GLY A 2 0.90 15.06 -25.08
N GLY A 3 -0.09 15.13 -24.20
CA GLY A 3 0.11 14.74 -22.81
C GLY A 3 0.41 13.24 -22.79
N GLU A 4 1.50 12.85 -22.13
CA GLU A 4 1.88 11.44 -22.04
C GLU A 4 1.19 10.83 -20.83
N LEU A 5 0.33 9.84 -21.05
CA LEU A 5 -0.36 9.11 -19.99
C LEU A 5 0.23 7.71 -19.88
N GLN A 6 0.80 7.43 -18.71
CA GLN A 6 1.44 6.16 -18.39
C GLN A 6 0.66 5.46 -17.28
N PRO A 7 -0.14 4.42 -17.60
CA PRO A 7 -0.76 3.58 -16.60
C PRO A 7 0.29 2.68 -15.93
N TRP A 8 0.14 2.42 -14.64
CA TRP A 8 1.02 1.51 -13.91
C TRP A 8 0.26 0.67 -12.89
N LEU A 9 0.83 -0.50 -12.59
CA LEU A 9 0.30 -1.45 -11.62
C LEU A 9 1.41 -1.89 -10.66
N LYS A 10 1.08 -2.00 -9.38
CA LYS A 10 1.99 -2.46 -8.33
C LYS A 10 1.29 -3.45 -7.43
N ILE A 11 1.97 -4.58 -7.21
CA ILE A 11 1.56 -5.62 -6.27
C ILE A 11 2.67 -5.70 -5.23
N SER A 12 2.29 -5.75 -3.96
CA SER A 12 3.25 -5.83 -2.85
C SER A 12 2.68 -6.72 -1.77
N VAL A 13 3.50 -7.62 -1.26
CA VAL A 13 3.15 -8.49 -0.14
C VAL A 13 3.96 -8.01 1.06
N ARG A 14 3.29 -7.81 2.20
CA ARG A 14 3.94 -7.52 3.46
C ARG A 14 3.78 -8.73 4.35
N GLN A 15 4.87 -9.45 4.54
CA GLN A 15 4.98 -10.42 5.61
C GLN A 15 5.38 -9.63 6.86
N GLU A 16 4.57 -9.72 7.91
CA GLU A 16 4.91 -9.17 9.21
C GLU A 16 5.97 -10.08 9.84
N LEU A 17 7.23 -9.92 9.43
CA LEU A 17 8.40 -10.62 10.00
C LEU A 17 8.75 -10.13 11.42
N ALA A 18 7.83 -9.43 12.09
CA ALA A 18 7.96 -8.97 13.47
C ALA A 18 7.45 -10.03 14.44
N ASP A 19 7.81 -11.30 14.21
CA ASP A 19 7.93 -12.22 15.33
C ASP A 19 9.10 -11.72 16.18
N ASN A 20 8.78 -11.19 17.36
CA ASN A 20 9.48 -11.46 18.63
C ASN A 20 9.36 -10.30 19.64
N ASN A 21 8.15 -9.81 19.93
CA ASN A 21 7.90 -9.23 21.26
C ASN A 21 6.95 -10.16 22.03
N GLN A 22 7.52 -11.29 22.46
CA GLN A 22 6.86 -12.25 23.33
C GLN A 22 6.75 -11.65 24.73
N VAL A 23 5.73 -10.82 24.97
CA VAL A 23 5.34 -10.46 26.35
C VAL A 23 4.53 -11.63 26.90
N THR A 24 5.22 -12.57 27.52
CA THR A 24 4.62 -13.70 28.21
C THR A 24 3.89 -13.19 29.46
N ILE A 25 2.55 -13.11 29.41
CA ILE A 25 1.71 -12.97 30.61
C ILE A 25 0.87 -14.24 30.76
N ASN A 26 1.36 -15.11 31.66
CA ASN A 26 0.63 -16.09 32.44
C ASN A 26 -0.26 -17.13 31.71
N ASN A 27 0.40 -18.05 31.00
CA ASN A 27 0.25 -19.50 31.15
C ASN A 27 -1.16 -20.13 31.29
N ARG A 28 -2.16 -19.78 30.45
CA ARG A 28 -3.34 -20.67 30.35
C ARG A 28 -4.11 -20.79 29.04
N ASP A 29 -3.91 -19.92 28.05
CA ASP A 29 -4.61 -20.07 26.78
C ASP A 29 -3.68 -19.72 25.62
N ARG A 30 -3.05 -20.75 25.02
CA ARG A 30 -2.48 -20.59 23.68
C ARG A 30 -3.64 -20.53 22.70
N PHE A 31 -4.27 -19.37 22.62
CA PHE A 31 -4.97 -18.98 21.40
C PHE A 31 -3.93 -19.05 20.28
N ASN A 32 -4.04 -20.09 19.47
CA ASN A 32 -3.30 -20.21 18.23
C ASN A 32 -3.90 -19.17 17.28
N ASN A 33 -3.62 -17.89 17.53
CA ASN A 33 -3.84 -16.85 16.56
C ASN A 33 -2.67 -16.99 15.59
N ASP A 34 -2.87 -17.87 14.61
CA ASP A 34 -1.96 -18.12 13.49
C ASP A 34 -1.95 -16.85 12.62
N LEU A 35 -1.38 -15.79 13.18
CA LEU A 35 -1.09 -14.51 12.55
C LEU A 35 0.16 -14.67 11.69
N SER A 36 0.15 -15.69 10.80
CA SER A 36 0.77 -15.54 9.48
C SER A 36 -0.05 -14.48 8.72
N GLY A 37 -0.02 -13.24 9.21
CA GLY A 37 -0.74 -12.09 8.70
C GLY A 37 -0.05 -11.53 7.48
N MET A 38 0.13 -12.36 6.44
CA MET A 38 0.62 -11.91 5.15
C MET A 38 -0.39 -10.93 4.58
N ARG A 39 -0.04 -9.64 4.55
CA ARG A 39 -0.91 -8.59 4.02
C ARG A 39 -0.62 -8.42 2.53
N GLY A 40 -1.59 -8.75 1.70
CA GLY A 40 -1.56 -8.44 0.27
C GLY A 40 -1.95 -6.98 0.05
N VAL A 41 -1.15 -6.25 -0.74
CA VAL A 41 -1.46 -4.88 -1.17
C VAL A 41 -1.42 -4.82 -2.69
N PHE A 42 -2.50 -4.31 -3.26
CA PHE A 42 -2.65 -4.06 -4.68
C PHE A 42 -2.81 -2.55 -4.90
N GLN A 43 -2.09 -2.00 -5.86
CA GLN A 43 -2.13 -0.58 -6.21
C GLN A 43 -2.13 -0.41 -7.72
N THR A 44 -2.93 0.53 -8.20
CA THR A 44 -3.03 0.89 -9.60
C THR A 44 -3.08 2.41 -9.72
N GLY A 45 -2.56 2.94 -10.82
CA GLY A 45 -2.56 4.38 -11.02
C GLY A 45 -2.19 4.80 -12.43
N VAL A 46 -2.25 6.10 -12.64
CA VAL A 46 -1.87 6.77 -13.86
C VAL A 46 -0.90 7.91 -13.53
N HIS A 47 0.10 8.07 -14.38
CA HIS A 47 0.98 9.24 -14.40
C HIS A 47 0.69 9.99 -15.70
N ALA A 48 0.40 11.28 -15.61
CA ALA A 48 0.20 12.15 -16.75
C ALA A 48 1.27 13.24 -16.77
N LYS A 49 1.97 13.37 -17.90
CA LYS A 49 2.80 14.54 -18.20
C LYS A 49 1.91 15.58 -18.88
N ILE A 50 1.61 16.66 -18.17
CA ILE A 50 0.73 17.73 -18.64
C ILE A 50 1.53 18.72 -19.50
N THR A 51 2.75 19.04 -19.05
CA THR A 51 3.71 19.92 -19.73
C THR A 51 5.12 19.41 -19.43
N ASP A 52 6.15 19.91 -20.11
CA ASP A 52 7.55 19.54 -19.82
C ASP A 52 7.97 19.79 -18.37
N ASN A 53 7.32 20.75 -17.72
CA ASN A 53 7.59 21.15 -16.35
C ASN A 53 6.58 20.58 -15.36
N LEU A 54 5.40 20.15 -15.81
CA LEU A 54 4.29 19.79 -14.94
C LEU A 54 3.87 18.34 -15.17
N THR A 55 4.00 17.54 -14.12
CA THR A 55 3.52 16.15 -14.08
C THR A 55 2.51 15.95 -12.96
N GLY A 56 1.54 15.07 -13.18
CA GLY A 56 0.55 14.69 -12.19
C GLY A 56 0.45 13.18 -12.10
N HIS A 57 0.20 12.66 -10.89
CA HIS A 57 -0.10 11.24 -10.70
C HIS A 57 -1.33 11.04 -9.83
N LEU A 58 -2.07 9.99 -10.13
CA LEU A 58 -3.23 9.57 -9.37
C LEU A 58 -3.19 8.06 -9.23
N SER A 59 -3.37 7.57 -8.01
CA SER A 59 -3.37 6.14 -7.73
C SER A 59 -4.39 5.77 -6.67
N ALA A 60 -4.85 4.53 -6.74
CA ALA A 60 -5.71 3.91 -5.77
C ALA A 60 -5.15 2.54 -5.42
N GLY A 61 -5.30 2.15 -4.17
CA GLY A 61 -4.82 0.89 -3.65
C GLY A 61 -5.80 0.25 -2.70
N TYR A 62 -5.78 -1.07 -2.68
CA TYR A 62 -6.51 -1.90 -1.74
C TYR A 62 -5.51 -2.83 -1.04
N GLY A 63 -5.63 -2.97 0.27
CA GLY A 63 -4.84 -3.93 1.03
C GLY A 63 -5.69 -4.63 2.08
N ASP A 64 -5.63 -5.95 2.09
CA ASP A 64 -6.34 -6.80 3.05
C ASP A 64 -5.36 -7.29 4.12
N GLY A 65 -5.75 -7.15 5.39
CA GLY A 65 -4.89 -7.51 6.52
C GLY A 65 -5.55 -7.29 7.87
N ALA A 66 -5.38 -8.26 8.77
CA ALA A 66 -5.97 -8.31 10.11
C ALA A 66 -5.82 -6.96 10.86
N GLY A 67 -6.92 -6.20 10.94
CA GLY A 67 -7.02 -5.01 11.80
C GLY A 67 -7.02 -3.63 11.13
N VAL A 68 -7.00 -3.51 9.79
CA VAL A 68 -7.05 -2.18 9.15
C VAL A 68 -8.50 -1.81 8.81
N GLN A 69 -9.10 -0.91 9.59
CA GLN A 69 -10.46 -0.36 9.43
C GLN A 69 -10.72 0.39 8.10
N SER A 70 -9.70 0.61 7.27
CA SER A 70 -9.82 1.29 5.98
C SER A 70 -8.84 0.65 4.97
N PRO A 71 -9.27 -0.40 4.26
CA PRO A 71 -8.41 -1.18 3.36
C PRO A 71 -8.09 -0.44 2.05
N TRP A 72 -8.82 0.63 1.74
CA TRP A 72 -8.62 1.45 0.55
C TRP A 72 -7.77 2.68 0.84
N ARG A 73 -6.85 3.01 -0.08
CA ARG A 73 -6.07 4.24 -0.06
C ARG A 73 -6.09 4.87 -1.45
N ALA A 74 -6.33 6.17 -1.52
CA ALA A 74 -6.16 6.94 -2.74
C ALA A 74 -5.02 7.96 -2.53
N THR A 75 -4.21 8.16 -3.55
CA THR A 75 -3.12 9.14 -3.56
C THR A 75 -3.21 9.97 -4.82
N VAL A 76 -3.08 11.28 -4.67
CA VAL A 76 -2.96 12.23 -5.78
C VAL A 76 -1.78 13.13 -5.49
N GLY A 77 -1.07 13.52 -6.53
CA GLY A 77 0.07 14.41 -6.42
C GLY A 77 0.41 15.08 -7.73
N MET A 78 1.13 16.18 -7.62
CA MET A 78 1.53 17.01 -8.73
C MET A 78 2.95 17.46 -8.47
N SER A 79 3.77 17.47 -9.51
CA SER A 79 5.15 17.90 -9.46
C SER A 79 5.38 18.96 -10.51
N TRP A 80 5.99 20.07 -10.10
CA TRP A 80 6.39 21.16 -10.99
C TRP A 80 7.90 21.34 -10.90
N SER A 81 8.59 21.30 -12.03
CA SER A 81 10.03 21.56 -12.14
C SER A 81 10.27 22.90 -12.84
N PHE A 82 11.09 23.76 -12.24
CA PHE A 82 11.55 25.03 -12.81
C PHE A 82 12.88 24.89 -13.54
#